data_AF-A0A3M0WYW7-F1
#
_entry.id   AF-A0A3M0WYW7-F1
#
_cell.length_a   1.000
_cell.length_b   1.000
_cell.length_c   1.000
_cell.angle_alpha   90.00
_cell.angle_beta   90.00
_cell.angle_gamma   90.00
#
_symmetry.space_group_name_H-M   'P 1'
#
loop_
_entity.id
_entity.type
_entity.pdbx_description
1 polymer ?
#
loop_
_entity_poly.entity_id
_entity_poly.type
_entity_poly.pdbx_seq_one_letter_code
_entity_poly.pdbx_strand_id
1 'polypeptide(L)'
;MKKKTVLATVIIGGFLPLVSRAAVTLTNPLGETDVRLLIARVIQGMFSISGSIALIMFIYGGFLWLTSGGKSEQITKGKQILFWATAGIVLIVGAYVIVNAIFNALLSGNVNGSTS
;
A
#
# COMPACT_ATOMS: atom_id res chain seq x y z
N MET A 1 -65.61 10.44 -3.51
CA MET A 1 -64.69 10.16 -2.37
C MET A 1 -63.32 9.55 -2.78
N LYS A 2 -63.13 9.00 -4.00
CA LYS A 2 -61.91 8.25 -4.37
C LYS A 2 -60.67 9.07 -4.79
N LYS A 3 -60.80 10.38 -5.09
CA LYS A 3 -59.66 11.22 -5.51
C LYS A 3 -58.71 11.60 -4.36
N LYS A 4 -59.24 11.69 -3.12
CA LYS A 4 -58.43 12.02 -1.92
C LYS A 4 -57.56 10.84 -1.47
N THR A 5 -58.01 9.60 -1.71
CA THR A 5 -57.24 8.38 -1.40
C THR A 5 -56.10 8.16 -2.39
N VAL A 6 -56.29 8.45 -3.69
CA VAL A 6 -55.22 8.37 -4.71
C VAL A 6 -54.11 9.39 -4.41
N LEU A 7 -54.46 10.62 -3.98
CA LEU A 7 -53.45 11.60 -3.56
C LEU A 7 -52.69 11.16 -2.30
N ALA A 8 -53.36 10.55 -1.32
CA ALA A 8 -52.70 10.06 -0.10
C ALA A 8 -51.80 8.84 -0.34
N THR A 9 -52.16 7.93 -1.26
CA THR A 9 -51.33 6.79 -1.65
C THR A 9 -50.18 7.19 -2.58
N VAL A 10 -50.29 8.27 -3.35
CA VAL A 10 -49.17 8.86 -4.10
C VAL A 10 -48.18 9.57 -3.16
N ILE A 11 -48.63 10.09 -2.02
CA ILE A 11 -47.73 10.71 -1.03
C ILE A 11 -47.03 9.65 -0.16
N ILE A 12 -47.69 8.55 0.20
CA ILE A 12 -47.04 7.46 0.96
C ILE A 12 -46.26 6.50 0.05
N GLY A 13 -46.75 6.21 -1.16
CA GLY A 13 -46.10 5.34 -2.15
C GLY A 13 -45.11 6.03 -3.09
N GLY A 14 -45.20 7.35 -3.24
CA GLY A 14 -44.27 8.16 -4.06
C GLY A 14 -43.12 8.78 -3.26
N PHE A 15 -43.18 8.75 -1.93
CA PHE A 15 -42.11 9.24 -1.05
C PHE A 15 -41.20 8.11 -0.52
N LEU A 16 -41.51 6.85 -0.82
CA LEU A 16 -40.72 5.69 -0.41
C LEU A 16 -39.72 5.11 -1.45
N PRO A 17 -39.73 5.44 -2.76
CA PRO A 17 -38.65 5.01 -3.65
C PRO A 17 -37.53 6.05 -3.79
N LEU A 18 -37.62 7.23 -3.15
CA LEU A 18 -36.57 8.27 -3.24
C LEU A 18 -35.64 8.33 -2.04
N VAL A 19 -35.97 7.69 -0.91
CA VAL A 19 -35.05 7.55 0.24
C VAL A 19 -34.29 6.21 0.20
N SER A 20 -34.70 5.27 -0.64
CA SER A 20 -34.02 3.98 -0.81
C SER A 20 -33.40 3.89 -2.21
N ARG A 21 -32.19 4.47 -2.35
CA ARG A 21 -31.09 4.04 -3.25
C ARG A 21 -29.95 5.03 -3.44
N ALA A 22 -29.89 6.11 -2.66
CA ALA A 22 -28.58 6.59 -2.27
C ALA A 22 -28.15 5.78 -1.05
N ALA A 23 -27.63 4.58 -1.28
CA ALA A 23 -26.44 4.27 -0.51
C ALA A 23 -25.54 5.48 -0.79
N VAL A 24 -25.33 6.35 0.20
CA VAL A 24 -24.15 7.19 0.17
C VAL A 24 -23.03 6.18 0.24
N THR A 25 -22.69 5.63 -0.92
CA THR A 25 -21.36 5.11 -1.14
C THR A 25 -20.55 6.35 -0.94
N LEU A 26 -20.01 6.50 0.28
CA LEU A 26 -18.83 7.30 0.48
C LEU A 26 -17.89 6.74 -0.58
N THR A 27 -17.77 7.44 -1.71
CA THR A 27 -16.78 7.12 -2.72
C THR A 27 -15.50 7.25 -1.96
N ASN A 28 -15.00 6.10 -1.49
CA ASN A 28 -13.83 6.06 -0.67
C ASN A 28 -12.76 6.67 -1.58
N PRO A 29 -12.20 7.85 -1.25
CA PRO A 29 -11.18 8.45 -2.11
C PRO A 29 -9.93 7.56 -2.18
N LEU A 30 -9.90 6.49 -1.36
CA LEU A 30 -8.92 5.43 -1.31
C LEU A 30 -9.36 4.12 -2.00
N GLY A 31 -10.59 4.01 -2.49
CA GLY A 31 -11.12 2.87 -3.26
C GLY A 31 -11.43 1.59 -2.46
N GLU A 32 -11.07 1.53 -1.18
CA GLU A 32 -10.88 0.25 -0.51
C GLU A 32 -11.74 0.03 0.73
N THR A 33 -12.70 -0.89 0.62
CA THR A 33 -13.47 -1.43 1.75
C THR A 33 -12.68 -2.47 2.56
N ASP A 34 -11.53 -2.91 2.06
CA ASP A 34 -10.68 -3.93 2.68
C ASP A 34 -9.52 -3.31 3.46
N VAL A 35 -9.54 -3.47 4.78
CA VAL A 35 -8.49 -2.99 5.71
C VAL A 35 -7.10 -3.50 5.27
N ARG A 36 -7.05 -4.68 4.66
CA ARG A 36 -5.82 -5.31 4.18
C ARG A 36 -5.15 -4.53 3.06
N LEU A 37 -5.90 -3.99 2.09
CA LEU A 37 -5.30 -3.23 0.99
C LEU A 37 -4.97 -1.79 1.41
N LEU A 38 -5.73 -1.20 2.35
CA LEU A 38 -5.35 0.07 2.96
C LEU A 38 -3.99 -0.03 3.66
N ILE A 39 -3.78 -1.08 4.46
CA ILE A 39 -2.49 -1.34 5.10
C ILE A 39 -1.40 -1.56 4.05
N ALA A 40 -1.67 -2.34 2.99
CA ALA A 40 -0.70 -2.58 1.92
C ALA A 40 -0.26 -1.27 1.24
N ARG A 41 -1.20 -0.35 0.98
CA ARG A 41 -0.93 0.94 0.34
C ARG A 41 -0.11 1.88 1.24
N VAL A 42 -0.44 1.92 2.53
CA VAL A 42 0.33 2.70 3.52
C VAL A 42 1.74 2.15 3.64
N ILE A 43 1.89 0.83 3.75
CA ILE A 43 3.18 0.15 3.78
C ILE A 43 3.99 0.50 2.51
N GLN A 44 3.39 0.37 1.32
CA GLN A 44 4.06 0.70 0.06
C GLN A 44 4.54 2.17 0.00
N GLY A 45 3.74 3.10 0.52
CA GLY A 45 4.11 4.50 0.66
C GLY A 45 5.28 4.73 1.62
N MET A 46 5.33 4.00 2.74
CA MET A 46 6.47 4.06 3.66
C MET A 46 7.74 3.46 3.04
N PHE A 47 7.61 2.32 2.36
CA PHE A 47 8.73 1.65 1.70
C PHE A 47 9.37 2.50 0.59
N SER A 48 8.59 3.28 -0.16
CA SER A 48 9.13 4.15 -1.22
C SER A 48 9.97 5.31 -0.65
N ILE A 49 9.51 5.91 0.47
CA ILE A 49 10.25 6.95 1.19
C ILE A 49 11.51 6.36 1.81
N SER A 50 11.41 5.21 2.49
CA SER A 50 12.55 4.52 3.08
C SER A 50 13.60 4.12 2.05
N GLY A 51 13.19 3.61 0.89
CA GLY A 51 14.10 3.27 -0.21
C GLY A 51 14.86 4.49 -0.74
N SER A 52 14.18 5.64 -0.84
CA SER A 52 14.80 6.89 -1.28
C SER A 52 15.85 7.39 -0.28
N ILE A 53 15.56 7.33 1.02
CA ILE A 53 16.51 7.71 2.08
C ILE A 53 17.71 6.76 2.10
N ALA A 54 17.47 5.45 1.94
CA ALA A 54 18.53 4.45 1.89
C ALA A 54 19.51 4.72 0.73
N LEU A 55 19.01 5.12 -0.44
CA LEU A 55 19.83 5.50 -1.59
C LEU A 55 20.73 6.70 -1.29
N ILE A 56 20.18 7.74 -0.65
CA ILE A 56 20.96 8.94 -0.26
C ILE A 56 22.08 8.57 0.71
N MET A 57 21.78 7.75 1.72
CA MET A 57 22.75 7.25 2.69
C MET A 57 23.84 6.39 2.03
N PHE A 58 23.46 5.57 1.04
CA PHE A 58 24.40 4.76 0.27
C PHE A 58 25.39 5.62 -0.50
N ILE A 59 24.90 6.65 -1.19
CA ILE A 59 25.74 7.61 -1.93
C ILE A 59 26.68 8.35 -0.95
N TYR A 60 26.16 8.84 0.18
CA TYR A 60 26.96 9.54 1.18
C TYR A 60 28.07 8.65 1.77
N GLY A 61 27.74 7.41 2.14
CA GLY A 61 28.73 6.44 2.63
C GLY A 61 29.78 6.09 1.59
N GLY A 62 29.38 5.97 0.32
CA GLY A 62 30.29 5.77 -0.81
C GLY A 62 31.25 6.94 -1.01
N PHE A 63 30.74 8.18 -1.00
CA PHE A 63 31.56 9.38 -1.10
C PHE A 63 32.52 9.52 0.07
N LEU A 64 32.07 9.27 1.30
CA LEU A 64 32.92 9.31 2.49
C LEU A 64 34.05 8.30 2.37
N TRP A 65 33.75 7.07 1.92
CA TRP A 65 34.77 6.04 1.74
C TRP A 65 35.78 6.39 0.64
N LEU A 66 35.33 6.91 -0.51
CA LEU A 66 36.18 7.30 -1.63
C LEU A 66 37.03 8.54 -1.33
N THR A 67 36.51 9.51 -0.57
CA THR A 67 37.23 10.76 -0.22
C THR A 67 38.09 10.63 1.05
N SER A 68 38.14 9.45 1.68
CA SER A 68 38.87 9.22 2.94
C SER A 68 40.39 9.41 2.86
N GLY A 69 40.98 9.44 1.65
CA GLY A 69 42.37 9.86 1.44
C GLY A 69 43.45 9.12 2.26
N GLY A 70 43.18 7.89 2.71
CA GLY A 70 44.11 7.10 3.54
C GLY A 70 43.94 7.23 5.05
N LYS A 71 43.01 8.08 5.56
CA LYS A 71 42.66 8.08 6.99
C LYS A 71 41.83 6.83 7.32
N SER A 72 42.42 5.91 8.09
CA SER A 72 41.79 4.64 8.49
C SER A 72 40.42 4.84 9.15
N GLU A 73 40.25 5.90 9.94
CA GLU A 73 38.98 6.17 10.62
C GLU A 73 37.83 6.49 9.64
N GLN A 74 38.11 7.28 8.59
CA GLN A 74 37.12 7.60 7.57
C GLN A 74 36.80 6.39 6.69
N ILE A 75 37.81 5.55 6.44
CA ILE A 75 37.64 4.29 5.71
C ILE A 75 36.70 3.35 6.46
N THR A 76 36.91 3.19 7.77
CA THR A 76 36.07 2.33 8.62
C THR A 76 34.65 2.87 8.71
N LYS A 77 34.47 4.19 8.90
CA LYS A 77 33.14 4.82 8.90
C LYS A 77 32.41 4.64 7.56
N GLY A 78 33.10 4.88 6.44
CA GLY A 78 32.54 4.70 5.10
C GLY A 78 32.08 3.26 4.84
N LYS A 79 32.93 2.27 5.17
CA LYS A 79 32.55 0.84 5.05
C LYS A 79 31.36 0.47 5.93
N GLN A 80 31.32 0.97 7.17
CA GLN A 80 30.21 0.70 8.07
C GLN A 80 28.90 1.27 7.50
N ILE A 81 28.90 2.51 7.01
CA ILE A 81 27.71 3.12 6.37
C ILE A 81 27.29 2.32 5.14
N LEU A 82 28.23 1.92 4.27
CA LEU A 82 27.92 1.10 3.10
C LEU A 82 27.33 -0.25 3.49
N PHE A 83 27.83 -0.89 4.54
CA PHE A 83 27.29 -2.17 5.02
C PHE A 83 25.84 -2.03 5.50
N TRP A 84 25.55 -1.01 6.32
CA TRP A 84 24.19 -0.74 6.80
C TRP A 84 23.25 -0.31 5.68
N ALA A 85 23.71 0.52 4.74
CA ALA A 85 22.92 0.93 3.58
C ALA A 85 22.58 -0.25 2.67
N THR A 86 23.56 -1.12 2.40
CA THR A 86 23.35 -2.35 1.59
C THR A 86 22.37 -3.30 2.29
N ALA A 87 22.54 -3.53 3.60
CA ALA A 87 21.63 -4.35 4.38
C ALA A 87 20.19 -3.83 4.34
N GLY A 88 20.01 -2.50 4.42
CA GLY A 88 18.68 -1.86 4.30
C GLY A 88 18.04 -2.08 2.92
N ILE A 89 18.80 -1.93 1.84
CA ILE A 89 18.30 -2.19 0.47
C ILE A 89 17.90 -3.65 0.31
N VAL A 90 18.75 -4.58 0.75
CA VAL A 90 18.47 -6.03 0.70
C VAL A 90 17.22 -6.38 1.50
N LEU A 91 17.03 -5.77 2.67
CA LEU A 91 15.85 -5.99 3.51
C LEU A 91 14.56 -5.50 2.85
N ILE A 92 14.59 -4.33 2.19
CA ILE A 92 13.44 -3.78 1.45
C ILE A 92 13.07 -4.70 0.28
N VAL A 93 14.05 -5.10 -0.51
CA VAL A 93 13.84 -6.01 -1.65
C VAL A 93 13.33 -7.37 -1.16
N GLY A 94 13.92 -7.92 -0.09
CA GLY A 94 13.51 -9.18 0.51
C GLY A 94 12.07 -9.15 1.03
N ALA A 95 11.67 -8.06 1.70
CA ALA A 95 10.30 -7.87 2.17
C ALA A 95 9.30 -7.90 1.01
N TYR A 96 9.61 -7.22 -0.10
CA TYR A 96 8.75 -7.22 -1.29
C TYR A 96 8.61 -8.62 -1.89
N VAL A 97 9.70 -9.38 -2.02
CA VAL A 97 9.67 -10.75 -2.54
C VAL A 97 8.79 -11.66 -1.68
N ILE A 98 8.94 -11.61 -0.35
CA ILE A 98 8.16 -12.44 0.57
C ILE A 98 6.65 -12.11 0.48
N VAL A 99 6.31 -10.82 0.47
CA VAL A 99 4.90 -10.39 0.38
C VAL A 99 4.26 -10.90 -0.92
N ASN A 100 4.93 -10.72 -2.05
CA ASN A 100 4.44 -11.24 -3.33
C ASN A 100 4.41 -12.77 -3.37
N ALA A 101 5.39 -13.45 -2.77
CA ALA A 101 5.38 -14.90 -2.67
C ALA A 101 4.15 -15.41 -1.89
N ILE A 102 3.77 -14.74 -0.80
CA ILE A 102 2.56 -15.08 -0.04
C ILE A 102 1.30 -14.84 -0.88
N PHE A 103 1.18 -13.67 -1.53
CA PHE A 103 0.02 -13.40 -2.40
C PHE A 103 -0.07 -14.40 -3.55
N ASN A 104 1.05 -14.68 -4.22
CA ASN A 104 1.12 -15.65 -5.30
C ASN A 104 0.81 -17.06 -4.80
N ALA A 105 1.25 -17.46 -3.61
CA ALA A 105 0.91 -18.76 -3.03
C ALA A 105 -0.60 -18.88 -2.71
N LEU A 106 -1.22 -17.81 -2.21
CA LEU A 106 -2.65 -17.77 -1.91
C LEU A 106 -3.51 -17.73 -3.19
N LEU A 107 -3.08 -16.96 -4.20
CA LEU A 107 -3.72 -16.89 -5.52
C LEU A 107 -3.52 -18.20 -6.31
N SER A 108 -2.32 -18.76 -6.28
CA SER A 108 -1.98 -20.05 -6.93
C SER A 108 -2.67 -21.24 -6.26
N GLY A 109 -2.92 -21.16 -4.96
CA GLY A 109 -3.71 -22.15 -4.22
C GLY A 109 -5.18 -22.20 -4.65
N ASN A 110 -5.72 -21.14 -5.26
CA ASN A 110 -7.12 -21.05 -5.69
C ASN A 110 -7.33 -21.21 -7.21
N VAL A 111 -6.26 -21.27 -8.02
CA VAL A 111 -6.35 -21.44 -9.49
C VAL A 111 -5.97 -22.84 -9.99
N ASN A 112 -5.69 -23.79 -9.08
CA ASN A 112 -5.41 -25.19 -9.44
C ASN A 112 -6.58 -26.15 -9.09
N GLY A 113 -7.76 -25.62 -8.74
CA GLY A 113 -8.89 -26.41 -8.23
C GLY A 113 -10.17 -26.45 -9.08
N SER A 114 -10.16 -25.96 -10.33
CA SER A 114 -11.34 -26.08 -11.21
C SER A 114 -10.97 -26.04 -12.69
N THR A 115 -10.34 -27.13 -13.15
CA THR A 115 -10.45 -27.58 -14.55
C THR A 115 -10.59 -29.10 -14.54
N SER A 116 -11.78 -29.54 -14.14
CA SER A 116 -12.37 -30.84 -14.52
C SER A 116 -13.88 -30.66 -14.52
#